data_AF-A0A2N2SNE9-F1
#
_entry.id   AF-A0A2N2SNE9-F1
#
_cell.length_a   1.000
_cell.length_b   1.000
_cell.length_c   1.000
_cell.angle_alpha   90.00
_cell.angle_beta   90.00
_cell.angle_gamma   90.00
#
_symmetry.space_group_name_H-M   'P 1'
#
loop_
_entity.id
_entity.type
_entity.pdbx_description
1 polymer ?
#
loop_
_entity_poly.entity_id
_entity_poly.type
_entity_poly.pdbx_seq_one_letter_code
_entity_poly.pdbx_strand_id
1 'polypeptide(L)'
;GLGDKIEVAKHPWVHDFAGKSIGTPPVARWAVKKDGGDFDQFAGATITPRAVVNAVRGGLELFATHRAAMLGEDTPMATAGKEQTP
;
A
#
# COMPACT_ATOMS: atom_id res chain seq x y z
N GLY A 1 -2.80 13.97 22.65
CA GLY A 1 -2.22 12.66 23.02
C GLY A 1 -0.97 12.41 22.21
N LEU A 2 -0.17 11.39 22.52
CA LEU A 2 1.06 11.11 21.74
C LEU A 2 0.79 10.61 20.29
N GLY A 3 -0.48 10.37 19.92
CA GLY A 3 -0.90 10.05 18.55
C GLY A 3 -0.92 11.23 17.57
N ASP A 4 -0.85 12.48 18.07
CA ASP A 4 -0.94 13.72 17.28
C ASP A 4 0.23 13.97 16.31
N LYS A 5 1.22 13.06 16.24
CA LYS A 5 2.39 13.16 15.33
C LYS A 5 2.27 12.31 14.08
N ILE A 6 1.26 11.43 14.01
CA ILE A 6 0.88 10.72 12.77
C ILE A 6 -0.02 11.63 11.90
N GLU A 7 -0.57 12.69 12.49
CA GLU A 7 -1.18 13.79 11.75
C GLU A 7 -0.17 14.34 10.74
N VAL A 8 -0.53 14.22 9.45
CA VAL A 8 0.16 14.77 8.28
C VAL A 8 0.56 16.24 8.50
N ALA A 9 -0.18 16.93 9.36
CA ALA A 9 0.04 18.31 9.78
C ALA A 9 1.38 18.59 10.49
N LYS A 10 2.11 17.59 11.03
CA LYS A 10 3.35 17.83 11.80
C LYS A 10 4.63 17.23 11.21
N HIS A 11 4.56 16.24 10.32
CA HIS A 11 5.76 15.70 9.68
C HIS A 11 5.43 15.06 8.32
N PRO A 12 6.21 15.32 7.25
CA PRO A 12 5.97 14.76 5.93
C PRO A 12 6.31 13.25 5.81
N TRP A 13 6.39 12.52 6.92
CA TRP A 13 6.83 11.11 6.93
C TRP A 13 5.91 10.20 6.11
N VAL A 14 4.61 10.49 6.07
CA VAL A 14 3.68 9.73 5.22
C VAL A 14 3.98 9.90 3.72
N HIS A 15 4.63 10.99 3.32
CA HIS A 15 5.06 11.18 1.93
C HIS A 15 6.21 10.26 1.53
N ASP A 16 6.92 9.65 2.50
CA ASP A 16 7.95 8.64 2.17
C ASP A 16 7.33 7.40 1.49
N PHE A 17 6.04 7.15 1.64
CA PHE A 17 5.34 6.06 0.93
C PHE A 17 4.89 6.45 -0.49
N ALA A 18 4.81 7.75 -0.79
CA ALA A 18 4.32 8.22 -2.08
C ALA A 18 5.25 7.78 -3.22
N GLY A 19 4.67 7.22 -4.29
CA GLY A 19 5.42 6.74 -5.45
C GLY A 19 6.13 5.40 -5.24
N LYS A 20 6.03 4.76 -4.07
CA LYS A 20 6.53 3.41 -3.84
C LYS A 20 5.46 2.36 -4.18
N SER A 21 5.90 1.20 -4.62
CA SER A 21 5.03 0.08 -5.01
C SER A 21 5.59 -1.22 -4.43
N ILE A 22 4.76 -2.28 -4.38
CA ILE A 22 5.28 -3.59 -3.98
C ILE A 22 6.34 -4.04 -5.00
N GLY A 23 7.58 -4.22 -4.53
CA GLY A 23 8.73 -4.52 -5.37
C GLY A 23 9.61 -3.32 -5.73
N THR A 24 9.17 -2.07 -5.52
CA THR A 24 10.01 -0.86 -5.67
C THR A 24 9.72 0.12 -4.54
N PRO A 25 10.52 0.12 -3.45
CA PRO A 25 11.69 -0.73 -3.15
C PRO A 25 11.30 -2.20 -2.83
N PRO A 26 12.27 -3.13 -2.78
CA PRO A 26 12.03 -4.53 -2.46
C PRO A 26 11.28 -4.68 -1.13
N VAL A 27 10.41 -5.68 -1.01
CA VAL A 27 9.59 -5.93 0.19
C VAL A 27 10.41 -5.97 1.49
N ALA A 28 11.65 -6.49 1.42
CA ALA A 28 12.57 -6.51 2.55
C ALA A 28 13.01 -5.12 3.05
N ARG A 29 12.92 -4.08 2.20
CA ARG A 29 13.21 -2.68 2.54
C ARG A 29 12.00 -1.93 3.11
N TRP A 30 10.81 -2.58 3.13
CA TRP A 30 9.62 -2.09 3.81
C TRP A 30 9.73 -2.33 5.32
N ALA A 31 10.67 -1.64 5.95
CA ALA A 31 10.89 -1.62 7.39
C ALA A 31 11.41 -0.24 7.81
N VAL A 32 11.46 0.02 9.11
CA VAL A 32 12.13 1.25 9.58
C VAL A 32 13.65 1.14 9.42
N LYS A 33 14.36 2.27 9.27
CA LYS A 33 15.82 2.32 9.10
C LYS A 33 16.58 1.57 10.19
N LYS A 34 16.08 1.60 11.42
CA LYS A 34 16.66 0.83 12.54
C LYS A 34 16.60 -0.70 12.33
N ASP A 35 15.62 -1.18 11.58
CA ASP A 35 15.46 -2.59 11.22
C ASP A 35 16.03 -2.87 9.81
N GLY A 36 16.77 -1.92 9.21
CA GLY A 36 17.42 -2.07 7.90
C GLY A 36 16.57 -1.72 6.68
N GLY A 37 15.40 -1.11 6.89
CA GLY A 37 14.55 -0.62 5.79
C GLY A 37 14.78 0.85 5.43
N ASP A 38 13.92 1.39 4.58
CA ASP A 38 14.08 2.74 4.03
C ASP A 38 13.31 3.83 4.81
N PHE A 39 12.43 3.45 5.74
CA PHE A 39 11.49 4.37 6.39
C PHE A 39 12.02 4.90 7.72
N ASP A 40 11.93 6.19 8.00
CA ASP A 40 12.39 6.71 9.30
C ASP A 40 11.50 6.23 10.47
N GLN A 41 12.11 6.04 11.64
CA GLN A 41 11.35 5.85 12.87
C GLN A 41 11.02 7.21 13.49
N PHE A 42 9.76 7.47 13.81
CA PHE A 42 9.39 8.58 14.69
C PHE A 42 9.16 8.06 16.11
N ALA A 43 9.74 8.75 17.10
CA ALA A 43 9.63 8.38 18.51
C ALA A 43 8.44 9.09 19.18
N GLY A 44 7.78 8.38 20.10
CA GLY A 44 6.76 8.97 20.97
C GLY A 44 5.35 8.99 20.40
N ALA A 45 4.90 7.91 19.75
CA ALA A 45 3.51 7.71 19.38
C ALA A 45 3.00 6.34 19.86
N THR A 46 1.71 6.27 20.21
CA THR A 46 1.01 5.04 20.61
C THR A 46 0.94 4.02 19.47
N ILE A 47 0.86 4.50 18.23
CA ILE A 47 1.06 3.69 17.02
C ILE A 47 2.54 3.71 16.66
N THR A 48 3.12 2.52 16.48
CA THR A 48 4.53 2.39 16.15
C THR A 48 4.77 2.55 14.65
N PRO A 49 5.87 3.20 14.21
CA PRO A 49 6.21 3.32 12.79
C PRO A 49 6.35 1.95 12.10
N ARG A 50 6.79 0.92 12.84
CA ARG A 50 6.80 -0.47 12.37
C ARG A 50 5.40 -0.98 12.00
N ALA A 51 4.39 -0.71 12.83
CA ALA A 51 3.02 -1.13 12.56
C ALA A 51 2.48 -0.49 11.28
N VAL A 52 2.77 0.79 11.06
CA VAL A 52 2.35 1.49 9.84
C VAL A 52 3.04 0.92 8.61
N VAL A 53 4.38 0.77 8.63
CA VAL A 53 5.11 0.20 7.48
C VAL A 53 4.62 -1.21 7.14
N ASN A 54 4.38 -2.05 8.16
CA ASN A 54 3.81 -3.39 7.97
C ASN A 54 2.39 -3.35 7.39
N ALA A 55 1.55 -2.41 7.83
CA ALA A 55 0.19 -2.25 7.32
C ALA A 55 0.18 -1.81 5.84
N VAL A 56 1.04 -0.85 5.46
CA VAL A 56 1.15 -0.43 4.04
C VAL A 56 1.67 -1.57 3.19
N ARG A 57 2.69 -2.30 3.66
CA ARG A 57 3.21 -3.50 2.97
C ARG A 57 2.09 -4.52 2.72
N GLY A 58 1.36 -4.90 3.76
CA GLY A 58 0.25 -5.85 3.65
C GLY A 58 -0.86 -5.37 2.73
N GLY A 59 -1.19 -4.08 2.76
CA GLY A 59 -2.16 -3.47 1.83
C GLY A 59 -1.70 -3.54 0.38
N LEU A 60 -0.42 -3.29 0.11
CA LEU A 60 0.14 -3.40 -1.25
C LEU A 60 0.25 -4.85 -1.74
N GLU A 61 0.58 -5.80 -0.86
CA GLU A 61 0.58 -7.25 -1.17
C GLU A 61 -0.83 -7.74 -1.50
N LEU A 62 -1.83 -7.33 -0.71
CA LEU A 62 -3.22 -7.62 -0.96
C LEU A 62 -3.69 -7.01 -2.29
N PHE A 63 -3.36 -5.73 -2.53
CA PHE A 63 -3.71 -5.05 -3.77
C PHE A 63 -3.07 -5.71 -4.99
N ALA A 64 -1.80 -6.12 -4.91
CA ALA A 64 -1.14 -6.81 -6.01
C ALA A 64 -1.74 -8.19 -6.27
N THR A 65 -2.13 -8.92 -5.22
CA THR A 65 -2.78 -10.22 -5.34
C THR A 65 -4.19 -10.10 -5.93
N HIS A 66 -4.95 -9.09 -5.52
CA HIS A 66 -6.35 -8.89 -5.90
C HIS A 66 -6.56 -7.78 -6.92
N ARG A 67 -5.51 -7.37 -7.65
CA ARG A 67 -5.52 -6.22 -8.55
C ARG A 67 -6.67 -6.29 -9.57
N ALA A 68 -6.83 -7.45 -10.21
CA ALA A 68 -7.87 -7.67 -11.21
C ALA A 68 -9.29 -7.56 -10.62
N ALA A 69 -9.51 -8.07 -9.41
CA ALA A 69 -10.80 -7.98 -8.73
C ALA A 69 -11.10 -6.55 -8.24
N MET A 70 -10.07 -5.82 -7.79
CA MET A 70 -10.21 -4.45 -7.27
C MET A 70 -10.33 -3.39 -8.38
N LEU A 71 -9.74 -3.62 -9.55
CA LEU A 71 -9.83 -2.72 -10.71
C LEU A 71 -11.00 -3.04 -11.64
N GLY A 72 -11.81 -4.06 -11.33
CA GLY A 72 -12.96 -4.45 -12.16
C GLY A 72 -12.57 -5.12 -13.49
N GLU A 73 -11.34 -5.63 -13.60
CA GLU A 73 -10.87 -6.40 -14.77
C GLU A 73 -11.46 -7.82 -14.80
N ASP A 74 -12.12 -8.26 -13.71
CA ASP A 74 -13.08 -9.36 -13.73
C ASP A 74 -14.46 -8.86 -14.20
N THR A 75 -14.49 -8.24 -15.38
CA THR A 75 -15.72 -8.25 -16.17
C THR A 75 -15.53 -9.35 -17.21
N PRO A 76 -16.16 -10.54 -17.05
CA PRO A 76 -16.37 -11.38 -18.19
C PRO A 76 -17.28 -10.58 -19.12
N MET A 77 -16.70 -9.93 -20.13
CA MET A 77 -17.45 -9.39 -21.25
C MET A 77 -18.06 -10.59 -21.98
N ALA A 78 -19.24 -10.99 -21.51
CA ALA A 78 -20.10 -11.95 -22.16
C ALA A 78 -20.47 -11.41 -23.54
N THR A 79 -19.99 -12.12 -24.56
CA THR A 79 -20.74 -12.52 -25.76
C THR A 79 -21.75 -11.50 -26.29
N ALA A 80 -21.29 -10.55 -27.10
CA ALA A 80 -22.16 -9.88 -28.07
C ALA A 80 -22.35 -10.82 -29.27
N GLY A 81 -23.58 -11.30 -29.45
CA GLY A 81 -23.95 -12.32 -30.42
C GLY A 81 -23.61 -11.95 -31.86
N LYS A 82 -23.08 -12.93 -32.61
CA LYS A 82 -23.21 -12.93 -34.06
C LYS A 82 -24.62 -13.35 -34.40
N GLU A 83 -25.41 -12.35 -34.77
CA GLU A 83 -26.68 -12.46 -35.47
C GLU A 83 -26.56 -13.48 -36.62
N GLN A 84 -27.32 -14.56 -36.49
CA GLN A 84 -27.68 -15.46 -37.58
C GLN A 84 -29.19 -15.43 -37.68
N THR A 85 -29.71 -14.89 -38.78
CA THR A 85 -31.12 -15.00 -39.16
C THR A 85 -31.22 -14.76 -40.67
N PRO A 86 -32.24 -15.31 -41.33
CA PRO A 86 -32.46 -16.71 -41.68
C PRO A 86 -32.10 -17.02 -43.14
#